data_AF-A0A1Y4BXJ6-F1
#
_entry.id   AF-A0A1Y4BXJ6-F1
#
_cell.length_a   1.000
_cell.length_b   1.000
_cell.length_c   1.000
_cell.angle_alpha   90.00
_cell.angle_beta   90.00
_cell.angle_gamma   90.00
#
_symmetry.space_group_name_H-M   'P 1'
#
loop_
_entity.id
_entity.type
_entity.pdbx_description
1 polymer ?
#
loop_
_entity_poly.entity_id
_entity_poly.type
_entity_poly.pdbx_seq_one_letter_code
_entity_poly.pdbx_strand_id
1 'polypeptide(L)'
;MSKKYCIFITALFCAFIGVFLVANAVAPDRTFSEMENRNLEQLPTPSVKTLLSGEFMKDFETYTTDQFVARDGWIGLKSATERALGKQENNGVYFCDQNTLITRFDQPDSQKVTDNLNYVNNFVENVDIPVTFSLIPTQACIWADRLPEGAPNASQTDILTQAQAAVPGATWADLYTPLWEHKDEDIFYRTDHHWTSLGAYYGYTGLAQALGYEPVSLDSYTETVRSTEFYGTVFSSSGVRWVSPDTISTYVPDTGITVVSHTYDNKGNPVEEPRSLYVESFLNVKDKYSMFLGGNQSLGVVTTPNTDKPKLLIIRDSYTDSLVPFLTPHFSEIHLIDLRYYKLSIQEYIQQNEIDQALVLYSVPNFVTDSNLLWIAR
;
A
#
# COMPACT_ATOMS: atom_id res chain seq x y z
N MET A 1 6.16 33.34 43.37
CA MET A 1 6.67 31.98 43.62
C MET A 1 7.60 32.00 44.83
N SER A 2 7.53 31.02 45.74
CA SER A 2 8.46 30.96 46.88
C SER A 2 9.79 30.34 46.47
N LYS A 3 10.89 30.68 47.15
CA LYS A 3 12.21 30.08 46.91
C LYS A 3 12.18 28.54 46.99
N LYS A 4 11.38 27.99 47.93
CA LYS A 4 11.20 26.54 48.09
C LYS A 4 10.51 25.91 46.86
N TYR A 5 9.51 26.58 46.31
CA TYR A 5 8.82 26.13 45.10
C TYR A 5 9.75 26.12 43.88
N CYS A 6 10.56 27.17 43.69
CA CYS A 6 11.55 27.20 42.60
C CYS A 6 12.57 26.06 42.71
N ILE A 7 13.13 25.84 43.91
CA ILE A 7 14.07 24.74 44.16
C ILE A 7 13.44 23.39 43.85
N PHE A 8 12.19 23.18 44.28
CA PHE A 8 11.45 21.95 44.00
C PHE A 8 11.28 21.70 42.50
N ILE A 9 10.78 22.69 41.74
CA ILE A 9 10.58 22.55 40.30
C ILE A 9 11.90 22.31 39.56
N THR A 10 12.97 23.02 39.93
CA THR A 10 14.30 22.79 39.35
C THR A 10 14.81 21.38 39.64
N ALA A 11 14.70 20.91 40.90
CA ALA A 11 15.11 19.56 41.27
C ALA A 11 14.31 18.49 40.52
N LEU A 12 12.99 18.69 40.39
CA LEU A 12 12.11 17.78 39.64
C LEU A 12 12.50 17.72 38.15
N PHE A 13 12.75 18.86 37.53
CA PHE A 13 13.17 18.93 36.12
C PHE A 13 14.54 18.28 35.90
N CYS A 14 15.53 18.55 36.75
CA CYS A 14 16.84 17.91 36.68
C CYS A 14 16.75 16.40 36.92
N ALA A 15 15.92 15.95 37.88
CA ALA A 15 15.68 14.54 38.12
C ALA A 15 15.02 13.86 36.91
N PHE A 16 14.03 14.51 36.29
CA PHE A 16 13.39 14.03 35.06
C PHE A 16 14.42 13.82 33.93
N ILE A 17 15.23 14.84 33.62
CA ILE A 17 16.28 14.73 32.60
C ILE A 17 17.29 13.64 32.97
N GLY A 18 17.75 13.61 34.22
CA GLY A 18 18.73 12.63 34.68
C GLY A 18 18.24 11.19 34.54
N VAL A 19 16.96 10.93 34.90
CA VAL A 19 16.34 9.61 34.75
C VAL A 19 16.29 9.20 33.29
N PHE A 20 15.79 10.06 32.39
CA PHE A 20 15.71 9.72 30.97
C PHE A 20 17.09 9.60 30.31
N LEU A 21 18.09 10.40 30.72
CA LEU A 21 19.45 10.26 30.23
C LEU A 21 20.05 8.91 30.60
N VAL A 22 19.92 8.49 31.86
CA VAL A 22 20.40 7.16 32.30
C VAL A 22 19.62 6.05 31.63
N ALA A 23 18.29 6.17 31.53
CA ALA A 23 17.44 5.17 30.89
C ALA A 23 17.78 4.99 29.40
N ASN A 24 18.00 6.07 28.66
CA ASN A 24 18.43 6.01 27.26
C ASN A 24 19.83 5.39 27.11
N ALA A 25 20.76 5.72 28.01
CA ALA A 25 22.13 5.18 27.95
C ALA A 25 22.21 3.67 28.24
N VAL A 26 21.23 3.11 28.97
CA VAL A 26 21.19 1.68 29.34
C VAL A 26 20.24 0.87 28.47
N ALA A 27 19.27 1.52 27.81
CA ALA A 27 18.35 0.85 26.91
C ALA A 27 19.11 0.25 25.71
N PRO A 28 18.79 -0.99 25.31
CA PRO A 28 19.39 -1.57 24.12
C PRO A 28 18.85 -0.88 22.86
N ASP A 29 19.74 -0.71 21.89
CA ASP A 29 19.36 -0.21 20.56
C ASP A 29 18.42 -1.19 19.86
N ARG A 30 17.37 -0.64 19.25
CA ARG A 30 16.44 -1.35 18.39
C ARG A 30 16.83 -1.11 16.93
N THR A 31 16.77 -2.15 16.11
CA THR A 31 17.02 -2.05 14.67
C THR A 31 15.75 -1.69 13.89
N PHE A 32 14.58 -2.14 14.34
CA PHE A 32 13.30 -1.97 13.65
C PHE A 32 12.18 -1.54 14.61
N SER A 33 11.28 -0.68 14.12
CA SER A 33 10.04 -0.32 14.80
C SER A 33 8.85 -0.93 14.08
N GLU A 34 8.21 -1.95 14.67
CA GLU A 34 6.96 -2.52 14.14
C GLU A 34 5.82 -1.51 14.16
N MET A 35 5.82 -0.58 15.12
CA MET A 35 4.77 0.44 15.25
C MET A 35 4.88 1.54 14.20
N GLU A 36 6.10 1.90 13.78
CA GLU A 36 6.34 2.90 12.73
C GLU A 36 6.63 2.25 11.35
N ASN A 37 6.73 0.93 11.29
CA ASN A 37 7.09 0.13 10.11
C ASN A 37 8.36 0.63 9.39
N ARG A 38 9.44 0.87 10.13
CA ARG A 38 10.71 1.37 9.57
C ARG A 38 11.93 0.91 10.36
N ASN A 39 13.07 0.89 9.69
CA ASN A 39 14.37 0.79 10.35
C ASN A 39 14.63 2.06 11.19
N LEU A 40 15.22 1.85 12.34
CA LEU A 40 15.60 2.90 13.27
C LEU A 40 17.07 3.26 13.04
N GLU A 41 17.38 4.55 13.15
CA GLU A 41 18.76 5.02 13.02
C GLU A 41 19.64 4.35 14.07
N GLN A 42 20.82 3.88 13.65
CA GLN A 42 21.80 3.22 14.51
C GLN A 42 22.89 4.21 14.88
N LEU A 43 23.68 3.92 15.91
CA LEU A 43 24.71 4.84 16.40
C LEU A 43 25.67 5.23 15.25
N PRO A 44 25.70 6.50 14.82
CA PRO A 44 26.53 6.89 13.69
C PRO A 44 28.02 6.84 14.06
N THR A 45 28.86 6.45 13.10
CA THR A 45 30.32 6.42 13.30
C THR A 45 30.92 7.79 12.95
N PRO A 46 31.64 8.45 13.88
CA PRO A 46 32.22 9.75 13.60
C PRO A 46 33.38 9.66 12.60
N SER A 47 33.44 10.61 11.66
CA SER A 47 34.58 10.80 10.75
C SER A 47 34.83 12.29 10.52
N VAL A 48 36.06 12.65 10.11
CA VAL A 48 36.39 14.07 9.82
C VAL A 48 35.44 14.67 8.78
N LYS A 49 35.05 13.87 7.77
CA LYS A 49 34.11 14.29 6.73
C LYS A 49 32.72 14.56 7.30
N THR A 50 32.16 13.60 8.06
CA THR A 50 30.80 13.68 8.61
C THR A 50 30.66 14.72 9.72
N LEU A 51 31.74 15.01 10.45
CA LEU A 51 31.79 16.06 11.46
C LEU A 51 31.82 17.46 10.83
N LEU A 52 32.63 17.67 9.79
CA LEU A 52 32.72 18.97 9.10
C LEU A 52 31.48 19.26 8.24
N SER A 53 30.80 18.24 7.73
CA SER A 53 29.55 18.41 6.97
C SER A 53 28.30 18.61 7.84
N GLY A 54 28.39 18.34 9.14
CA GLY A 54 27.25 18.34 10.06
C GLY A 54 26.37 17.07 9.99
N GLU A 55 26.69 16.13 9.09
CA GLU A 55 25.99 14.87 8.90
C GLU A 55 25.95 14.03 10.18
N PHE A 56 27.10 13.91 10.88
CA PHE A 56 27.15 13.18 12.15
C PHE A 56 26.16 13.73 13.19
N MET A 57 26.00 15.06 13.28
CA MET A 57 25.10 15.66 14.26
C MET A 57 23.64 15.38 13.92
N LYS A 58 23.29 15.44 12.64
CA LYS A 58 21.95 15.11 12.15
C LYS A 58 21.61 13.64 12.39
N ASP A 59 22.53 12.74 12.07
CA ASP A 59 22.34 11.30 12.27
C ASP A 59 22.28 10.96 13.75
N PHE A 60 23.10 11.61 14.59
CA PHE A 60 23.09 11.41 16.04
C PHE A 60 21.81 11.93 16.70
N GLU A 61 21.26 13.05 16.23
CA GLU A 61 19.94 13.56 16.65
C GLU A 61 18.83 12.57 16.28
N THR A 62 18.90 12.02 15.07
CA THR A 62 17.95 11.01 14.58
C THR A 62 18.05 9.72 15.39
N TYR A 63 19.27 9.22 15.63
CA TYR A 63 19.57 8.08 16.51
C TYR A 63 19.00 8.28 17.91
N THR A 64 19.29 9.43 18.55
CA THR A 64 18.81 9.73 19.90
C THR A 64 17.28 9.77 19.97
N THR A 65 16.65 10.27 18.91
CA THR A 65 15.19 10.35 18.78
C THR A 65 14.58 8.96 18.57
N ASP A 66 15.19 8.13 17.73
CA ASP A 66 14.73 6.79 17.37
C ASP A 66 14.90 5.79 18.51
N GLN A 67 16.02 5.85 19.22
CA GLN A 67 16.33 4.99 20.37
C GLN A 67 15.75 5.51 21.68
N PHE A 68 14.95 6.58 21.64
CA PHE A 68 14.42 7.18 22.86
C PHE A 68 13.59 6.17 23.66
N VAL A 69 13.89 6.02 24.95
CA VAL A 69 13.22 5.05 25.81
C VAL A 69 11.71 5.30 25.84
N ALA A 70 10.94 4.22 25.64
CA ALA A 70 9.49 4.26 25.54
C ALA A 70 8.94 5.20 24.44
N ARG A 71 9.69 5.43 23.35
CA ARG A 71 9.29 6.24 22.18
C ARG A 71 7.84 6.02 21.74
N ASP A 72 7.43 4.75 21.59
CA ASP A 72 6.08 4.40 21.15
C ASP A 72 4.99 4.93 22.10
N GLY A 73 5.26 4.95 23.41
CA GLY A 73 4.39 5.54 24.41
C GLY A 73 4.32 7.06 24.30
N TRP A 74 5.45 7.73 24.02
CA TRP A 74 5.49 9.18 23.79
C TRP A 74 4.73 9.58 22.53
N ILE A 75 4.89 8.84 21.44
CA ILE A 75 4.14 9.06 20.20
C ILE A 75 2.64 8.90 20.47
N GLY A 76 2.23 7.83 21.15
CA GLY A 76 0.84 7.61 21.53
C GLY A 76 0.27 8.73 22.40
N LEU A 77 1.02 9.17 23.43
CA LEU A 77 0.62 10.26 24.32
C LEU A 77 0.47 11.59 23.58
N LYS A 78 1.42 11.91 22.68
CA LYS A 78 1.34 13.10 21.81
C LYS A 78 0.08 13.05 20.97
N SER A 79 -0.14 11.96 20.23
CA SER A 79 -1.29 11.83 19.32
C SER A 79 -2.62 11.89 20.07
N ALA A 80 -2.71 11.26 21.25
CA ALA A 80 -3.91 11.31 22.09
C ALA A 80 -4.17 12.73 22.63
N THR A 81 -3.12 13.44 23.06
CA THR A 81 -3.23 14.82 23.53
C THR A 81 -3.66 15.76 22.40
N GLU A 82 -3.03 15.64 21.22
CA GLU A 82 -3.41 16.42 20.03
C GLU A 82 -4.87 16.18 19.63
N ARG A 83 -5.32 14.92 19.64
CA ARG A 83 -6.72 14.58 19.38
C ARG A 83 -7.66 15.20 20.42
N ALA A 84 -7.31 15.15 21.70
CA ALA A 84 -8.10 15.76 22.77
C ALA A 84 -8.17 17.30 22.64
N LEU A 85 -7.16 17.93 22.02
CA LEU A 85 -7.15 19.35 21.68
C LEU A 85 -7.91 19.66 20.37
N GLY A 86 -8.58 18.68 19.77
CA GLY A 86 -9.41 18.86 18.57
C GLY A 86 -8.70 18.61 17.25
N LYS A 87 -7.44 18.14 17.26
CA LYS A 87 -6.73 17.79 16.01
C LYS A 87 -7.35 16.50 15.43
N GLN A 88 -7.81 16.58 14.19
CA GLN A 88 -8.47 15.46 13.47
C GLN A 88 -7.55 14.77 12.45
N GLU A 89 -6.26 15.07 12.48
CA GLU A 89 -5.30 14.53 11.55
C GLU A 89 -3.90 14.49 12.14
N ASN A 90 -3.08 13.54 11.73
CA ASN A 90 -1.64 13.59 11.94
C ASN A 90 -0.90 12.97 10.76
N ASN A 91 0.19 13.62 10.31
CA ASN A 91 1.02 13.17 9.19
C ASN A 91 0.22 12.85 7.90
N GLY A 92 -0.77 13.68 7.53
CA GLY A 92 -1.59 13.41 6.34
C GLY A 92 -2.59 12.28 6.51
N VAL A 93 -2.84 11.80 7.74
CA VAL A 93 -3.83 10.75 8.03
C VAL A 93 -4.95 11.31 8.89
N TYR A 94 -6.17 11.28 8.35
CA TYR A 94 -7.38 11.72 9.03
C TYR A 94 -7.86 10.70 10.06
N PHE A 95 -8.33 11.21 11.20
CA PHE A 95 -9.02 10.44 12.23
C PHE A 95 -10.51 10.49 11.93
N CYS A 96 -11.00 9.46 11.25
CA CYS A 96 -12.34 9.42 10.67
C CYS A 96 -13.33 8.74 11.62
N ASP A 97 -14.61 8.83 11.28
CA ASP A 97 -15.66 8.08 11.95
C ASP A 97 -15.42 6.57 11.85
N GLN A 98 -16.08 5.83 12.75
CA GLN A 98 -15.96 4.37 12.86
C GLN A 98 -14.53 3.89 13.17
N ASN A 99 -13.70 4.73 13.81
CA ASN A 99 -12.29 4.44 14.11
C ASN A 99 -11.49 4.05 12.85
N THR A 100 -11.75 4.74 11.74
CA THR A 100 -11.06 4.54 10.45
C THR A 100 -9.92 5.55 10.31
N LEU A 101 -8.80 5.13 9.74
CA LEU A 101 -7.70 6.01 9.37
C LEU A 101 -7.67 6.16 7.85
N ILE A 102 -7.83 7.38 7.35
CA ILE A 102 -7.85 7.66 5.91
C ILE A 102 -6.71 8.59 5.57
N THR A 103 -5.81 8.14 4.69
CA THR A 103 -4.77 9.00 4.12
C THR A 103 -5.44 10.10 3.29
N ARG A 104 -5.03 11.34 3.56
CA ARG A 104 -5.47 12.51 2.80
C ARG A 104 -5.14 12.34 1.32
N PHE A 105 -6.11 12.66 0.48
CA PHE A 105 -5.91 12.74 -0.96
C PHE A 105 -5.93 14.21 -1.39
N ASP A 106 -4.74 14.79 -1.56
CA ASP A 106 -4.55 16.15 -2.04
C ASP A 106 -4.84 16.27 -3.54
N GLN A 107 -5.07 17.50 -4.00
CA GLN A 107 -5.23 17.77 -5.43
C GLN A 107 -3.96 17.33 -6.18
N PRO A 108 -4.05 16.40 -7.13
CA PRO A 108 -2.88 15.92 -7.85
C PRO A 108 -2.35 16.98 -8.82
N ASP A 109 -1.06 16.86 -9.16
CA ASP A 109 -0.44 17.64 -10.23
C ASP A 109 -1.09 17.27 -11.58
N SER A 110 -1.81 18.22 -12.18
CA SER A 110 -2.56 18.00 -13.42
C SER A 110 -1.67 17.62 -14.60
N GLN A 111 -0.44 18.13 -14.67
CA GLN A 111 0.50 17.77 -15.72
C GLN A 111 0.94 16.32 -15.55
N LYS A 112 1.26 15.92 -14.31
CA LYS A 112 1.64 14.55 -14.00
C LYS A 112 0.53 13.54 -14.33
N VAL A 113 -0.73 13.86 -13.99
CA VAL A 113 -1.89 13.02 -14.35
C VAL A 113 -1.99 12.89 -15.87
N THR A 114 -1.87 13.99 -16.60
CA THR A 114 -1.93 14.00 -18.07
C THR A 114 -0.81 13.18 -18.69
N ASP A 115 0.43 13.32 -18.20
CA ASP A 115 1.58 12.55 -18.67
C ASP A 115 1.39 11.05 -18.44
N ASN A 116 0.89 10.67 -17.26
CA ASN A 116 0.62 9.28 -16.92
C ASN A 116 -0.47 8.66 -17.80
N LEU A 117 -1.54 9.41 -18.12
CA LEU A 117 -2.56 8.98 -19.06
C LEU A 117 -2.02 8.83 -20.49
N ASN A 118 -1.15 9.75 -20.92
CA ASN A 118 -0.50 9.66 -22.23
C ASN A 118 0.39 8.42 -22.34
N TYR A 119 1.08 8.02 -21.27
CA TYR A 119 1.86 6.78 -21.26
C TYR A 119 0.97 5.54 -21.44
N VAL A 120 -0.18 5.48 -20.79
CA VAL A 120 -1.15 4.39 -20.98
C VAL A 120 -1.69 4.40 -22.41
N ASN A 121 -2.06 5.56 -22.95
CA ASN A 121 -2.54 5.66 -24.33
C ASN A 121 -1.48 5.19 -25.35
N ASN A 122 -0.20 5.57 -25.14
CA ASN A 122 0.90 5.07 -25.97
C ASN A 122 1.05 3.55 -25.86
N PHE A 123 0.91 2.96 -24.68
CA PHE A 123 0.96 1.50 -24.52
C PHE A 123 -0.16 0.82 -25.34
N VAL A 124 -1.39 1.33 -25.23
CA VAL A 124 -2.55 0.82 -25.97
C VAL A 124 -2.33 0.87 -27.49
N GLU A 125 -1.71 1.94 -28.01
CA GLU A 125 -1.42 2.10 -29.44
C GLU A 125 -0.29 1.18 -29.95
N ASN A 126 0.56 0.67 -29.05
CA ASN A 126 1.77 -0.10 -29.41
C ASN A 126 1.62 -1.62 -29.23
N VAL A 127 0.48 -2.11 -28.76
CA VAL A 127 0.24 -3.54 -28.58
C VAL A 127 -0.92 -4.02 -29.44
N ASP A 128 -0.78 -5.24 -29.98
CA ASP A 128 -1.78 -5.84 -30.87
C ASP A 128 -2.85 -6.66 -30.12
N ILE A 129 -2.87 -6.58 -28.78
CA ILE A 129 -3.79 -7.32 -27.92
C ILE A 129 -4.82 -6.38 -27.27
N PRO A 130 -6.01 -6.87 -26.89
CA PRO A 130 -6.98 -6.07 -26.15
C PRO A 130 -6.38 -5.54 -24.83
N VAL A 131 -6.58 -4.25 -24.58
CA VAL A 131 -6.19 -3.59 -23.33
C VAL A 131 -7.42 -3.12 -22.59
N THR A 132 -7.55 -3.55 -21.33
CA THR A 132 -8.48 -2.98 -20.35
C THR A 132 -7.75 -1.96 -19.49
N PHE A 133 -8.39 -0.83 -19.21
CA PHE A 133 -7.85 0.20 -18.32
C PHE A 133 -8.86 0.55 -17.23
N SER A 134 -8.39 0.65 -15.99
CA SER A 134 -9.18 1.18 -14.89
C SER A 134 -8.28 1.72 -13.78
N LEU A 135 -8.89 2.52 -12.91
CA LEU A 135 -8.27 3.00 -11.68
C LEU A 135 -9.15 2.64 -10.48
N ILE A 136 -8.51 2.20 -9.40
CA ILE A 136 -9.19 1.77 -8.17
C ILE A 136 -9.41 2.99 -7.28
N PRO A 137 -10.67 3.41 -7.04
CA PRO A 137 -10.94 4.43 -6.03
C PRO A 137 -10.63 3.87 -4.64
N THR A 138 -10.13 4.73 -3.77
CA THR A 138 -9.69 4.34 -2.43
C THR A 138 -10.76 4.65 -1.37
N GLN A 139 -10.49 4.27 -0.13
CA GLN A 139 -11.30 4.66 1.04
C GLN A 139 -11.57 6.18 1.13
N ALA A 140 -10.66 7.05 0.69
CA ALA A 140 -10.89 8.49 0.68
C ALA A 140 -11.99 8.92 -0.30
N CYS A 141 -12.30 8.09 -1.31
CA CYS A 141 -13.38 8.30 -2.25
C CYS A 141 -14.68 7.62 -1.76
N ILE A 142 -14.61 6.31 -1.50
CA ILE A 142 -15.79 5.49 -1.21
C ILE A 142 -16.37 5.77 0.18
N TRP A 143 -15.51 6.09 1.16
CA TRP A 143 -15.89 6.44 2.53
C TRP A 143 -15.68 7.93 2.82
N ALA A 144 -15.87 8.78 1.82
CA ALA A 144 -15.75 10.23 1.97
C ALA A 144 -16.69 10.81 3.06
N ASP A 145 -17.80 10.12 3.33
CA ASP A 145 -18.75 10.44 4.41
C ASP A 145 -18.20 10.20 5.82
N ARG A 146 -17.12 9.43 5.97
CA ARG A 146 -16.44 9.21 7.27
C ARG A 146 -15.42 10.30 7.60
N LEU A 147 -15.02 11.11 6.62
CA LEU A 147 -14.00 12.14 6.80
C LEU A 147 -14.46 13.24 7.77
N PRO A 148 -13.54 13.87 8.51
CA PRO A 148 -13.88 15.04 9.31
C PRO A 148 -14.52 16.15 8.49
N GLU A 149 -15.45 16.89 9.09
CA GLU A 149 -16.12 18.01 8.41
C GLU A 149 -15.10 19.03 7.88
N GLY A 150 -15.18 19.35 6.58
CA GLY A 150 -14.27 20.29 5.92
C GLY A 150 -12.87 19.75 5.64
N ALA A 151 -12.61 18.45 5.86
CA ALA A 151 -11.34 17.82 5.51
C ALA A 151 -11.05 17.96 4.00
N PRO A 152 -9.87 18.48 3.61
CA PRO A 152 -9.44 18.49 2.22
C PRO A 152 -9.42 17.08 1.62
N ASN A 153 -10.13 16.89 0.52
CA ASN A 153 -10.20 15.63 -0.21
C ASN A 153 -10.51 15.91 -1.69
N ALA A 154 -9.54 15.69 -2.58
CA ALA A 154 -9.75 15.88 -4.01
C ALA A 154 -10.66 14.79 -4.60
N SER A 155 -11.35 15.12 -5.69
CA SER A 155 -12.29 14.19 -6.33
C SER A 155 -11.55 13.09 -7.10
N GLN A 156 -11.54 11.87 -6.56
CA GLN A 156 -11.02 10.71 -7.30
C GLN A 156 -11.94 10.36 -8.48
N THR A 157 -13.25 10.58 -8.38
CA THR A 157 -14.21 10.35 -9.48
C THR A 157 -13.97 11.26 -10.69
N ASP A 158 -13.45 12.48 -10.47
CA ASP A 158 -13.04 13.36 -11.57
C ASP A 158 -11.83 12.77 -12.30
N ILE A 159 -10.87 12.20 -11.56
CA ILE A 159 -9.71 11.49 -12.13
C ILE A 159 -10.16 10.24 -12.90
N LEU A 160 -11.12 9.46 -12.37
CA LEU A 160 -11.70 8.31 -13.10
C LEU A 160 -12.31 8.76 -14.44
N THR A 161 -13.12 9.82 -14.40
CA THR A 161 -13.77 10.39 -15.60
C THR A 161 -12.73 10.87 -16.61
N GLN A 162 -11.69 11.59 -16.15
CA GLN A 162 -10.59 12.04 -16.99
C GLN A 162 -9.84 10.85 -17.61
N ALA A 163 -9.58 9.80 -16.82
CA ALA A 163 -8.86 8.62 -17.26
C ALA A 163 -9.61 7.85 -18.35
N GLN A 164 -10.92 7.64 -18.15
CA GLN A 164 -11.79 7.02 -19.15
C GLN A 164 -11.81 7.80 -20.47
N ALA A 165 -11.87 9.13 -20.39
CA ALA A 165 -11.92 9.98 -21.58
C ALA A 165 -10.57 10.07 -22.32
N ALA A 166 -9.45 10.02 -21.59
CA ALA A 166 -8.12 10.22 -22.14
C ALA A 166 -7.51 8.98 -22.82
N VAL A 167 -8.05 7.78 -22.57
CA VAL A 167 -7.54 6.52 -23.11
C VAL A 167 -8.65 5.76 -23.87
N PRO A 168 -9.19 6.33 -24.97
CA PRO A 168 -10.35 5.77 -25.67
C PRO A 168 -10.05 4.45 -26.42
N GLY A 169 -8.77 4.13 -26.64
CA GLY A 169 -8.36 2.87 -27.27
C GLY A 169 -8.43 1.65 -26.34
N ALA A 170 -8.50 1.87 -25.02
CA ALA A 170 -8.67 0.81 -24.04
C ALA A 170 -10.14 0.60 -23.68
N THR A 171 -10.50 -0.63 -23.33
CA THR A 171 -11.81 -0.91 -22.72
C THR A 171 -11.79 -0.42 -21.28
N TRP A 172 -12.67 0.52 -20.93
CA TRP A 172 -12.79 0.98 -19.55
C TRP A 172 -13.54 -0.05 -18.69
N ALA A 173 -13.00 -0.39 -17.54
CA ALA A 173 -13.70 -1.15 -16.51
C ALA A 173 -14.11 -0.25 -15.34
N ASP A 174 -15.38 -0.33 -14.92
CA ASP A 174 -15.90 0.46 -13.81
C ASP A 174 -15.78 -0.29 -12.48
N LEU A 175 -14.83 0.14 -11.65
CA LEU A 175 -14.64 -0.38 -10.29
C LEU A 175 -15.31 0.50 -9.24
N TYR A 176 -15.72 1.73 -9.59
CA TYR A 176 -16.34 2.65 -8.65
C TYR A 176 -17.73 2.16 -8.26
N THR A 177 -18.58 1.84 -9.23
CA THR A 177 -19.97 1.43 -8.99
C THR A 177 -20.08 0.25 -8.03
N PRO A 178 -19.42 -0.91 -8.24
CA PRO A 178 -19.54 -2.03 -7.32
C PRO A 178 -18.97 -1.72 -5.92
N LEU A 179 -17.90 -0.92 -5.81
CA LEU A 179 -17.39 -0.50 -4.50
C LEU A 179 -18.35 0.46 -3.78
N TRP A 180 -19.01 1.34 -4.53
CA TRP A 180 -19.96 2.32 -3.98
C TRP A 180 -21.25 1.67 -3.49
N GLU A 181 -21.78 0.71 -4.26
CA GLU A 181 -22.98 -0.06 -3.89
C GLU A 181 -22.79 -0.84 -2.58
N HIS A 182 -21.54 -1.21 -2.27
CA HIS A 182 -21.15 -1.95 -1.07
C HIS A 182 -20.38 -1.11 -0.04
N LYS A 183 -20.49 0.23 -0.10
CA LYS A 183 -19.72 1.15 0.76
C LYS A 183 -19.99 0.99 2.27
N ASP A 184 -21.14 0.42 2.63
CA ASP A 184 -21.55 0.21 4.02
C ASP A 184 -20.98 -1.10 4.62
N GLU A 185 -20.24 -1.90 3.83
CA GLU A 185 -19.50 -3.09 4.26
C GLU A 185 -18.02 -2.77 4.57
N ASP A 186 -17.30 -3.72 5.19
CA ASP A 186 -15.86 -3.61 5.50
C ASP A 186 -15.00 -3.93 4.26
N ILE A 187 -15.16 -3.13 3.22
CA ILE A 187 -14.48 -3.30 1.91
C ILE A 187 -13.08 -2.67 1.85
N PHE A 188 -12.69 -1.84 2.83
CA PHE A 188 -11.30 -1.40 3.01
C PHE A 188 -10.78 -1.69 4.42
N TYR A 189 -9.47 -1.83 4.57
CA TYR A 189 -8.86 -1.91 5.90
C TYR A 189 -8.95 -0.55 6.59
N ARG A 190 -9.25 -0.51 7.88
CA ARG A 190 -9.31 0.76 8.64
C ARG A 190 -7.92 1.30 9.00
N THR A 191 -6.92 0.44 9.04
CA THR A 191 -5.55 0.73 9.48
C THR A 191 -4.53 0.63 8.36
N ASP A 192 -4.96 0.20 7.18
CA ASP A 192 -4.14 0.07 5.98
C ASP A 192 -4.73 0.86 4.81
N HIS A 193 -3.96 1.02 3.74
CA HIS A 193 -4.39 1.78 2.58
C HIS A 193 -5.08 0.91 1.54
N HIS A 194 -5.00 -0.42 1.60
CA HIS A 194 -5.64 -1.33 0.65
C HIS A 194 -7.11 -1.61 0.95
N TRP A 195 -7.83 -2.12 -0.06
CA TRP A 195 -9.09 -2.81 0.17
C TRP A 195 -8.91 -4.11 0.96
N THR A 196 -9.99 -4.63 1.56
CA THR A 196 -10.02 -6.01 2.07
C THR A 196 -10.19 -6.99 0.90
N SER A 197 -10.07 -8.30 1.13
CA SER A 197 -10.40 -9.28 0.08
C SER A 197 -11.87 -9.20 -0.37
N LEU A 198 -12.77 -8.69 0.47
CA LEU A 198 -14.16 -8.42 0.09
C LEU A 198 -14.26 -7.21 -0.86
N GLY A 199 -13.53 -6.12 -0.57
CA GLY A 199 -13.43 -5.00 -1.52
C GLY A 199 -12.76 -5.40 -2.82
N ALA A 200 -11.73 -6.25 -2.77
CA ALA A 200 -11.07 -6.81 -3.94
C ALA A 200 -12.04 -7.68 -4.78
N TYR A 201 -12.94 -8.42 -4.13
CA TYR A 201 -14.01 -9.15 -4.81
C TYR A 201 -14.95 -8.21 -5.59
N TYR A 202 -15.36 -7.08 -5.02
CA TYR A 202 -16.19 -6.10 -5.73
C TYR A 202 -15.42 -5.37 -6.85
N GLY A 203 -14.12 -5.13 -6.67
CA GLY A 203 -13.26 -4.69 -7.77
C GLY A 203 -13.18 -5.72 -8.90
N TYR A 204 -13.09 -7.01 -8.55
CA TYR A 204 -13.12 -8.13 -9.48
C TYR A 204 -14.43 -8.19 -10.27
N THR A 205 -15.60 -8.03 -9.62
CA THR A 205 -16.87 -8.01 -10.36
C THR A 205 -16.96 -6.85 -11.35
N GLY A 206 -16.38 -5.69 -11.01
CA GLY A 206 -16.30 -4.53 -11.91
C GLY A 206 -15.44 -4.73 -13.16
N LEU A 207 -14.50 -5.68 -13.13
CA LEU A 207 -13.64 -6.03 -14.28
C LEU A 207 -14.29 -7.02 -15.26
N ALA A 208 -15.35 -7.71 -14.84
CA ALA A 208 -15.85 -8.91 -15.50
C ALA A 208 -16.29 -8.68 -16.95
N GLN A 209 -17.06 -7.63 -17.19
CA GLN A 209 -17.55 -7.29 -18.52
C GLN A 209 -16.39 -6.91 -19.46
N ALA A 210 -15.43 -6.13 -18.99
CA ALA A 210 -14.31 -5.66 -19.80
C ALA A 210 -13.32 -6.78 -20.15
N LEU A 211 -13.12 -7.74 -19.24
CA LEU A 211 -12.23 -8.88 -19.44
C LEU A 211 -12.92 -10.14 -19.99
N GLY A 212 -14.24 -10.12 -20.17
CA GLY A 212 -15.00 -11.16 -20.83
C GLY A 212 -15.20 -12.44 -20.02
N TYR A 213 -15.44 -12.33 -18.71
CA TYR A 213 -15.79 -13.48 -17.86
C TYR A 213 -17.06 -13.22 -17.04
N GLU A 214 -17.64 -14.30 -16.53
CA GLU A 214 -18.74 -14.24 -15.56
C GLU A 214 -18.19 -14.39 -14.14
N PRO A 215 -18.53 -13.48 -13.21
CA PRO A 215 -18.03 -13.58 -11.85
C PRO A 215 -18.42 -14.88 -11.15
N VAL A 216 -17.48 -15.49 -10.44
CA VAL A 216 -17.79 -16.54 -9.48
C VAL A 216 -18.49 -15.88 -8.30
N SER A 217 -19.73 -16.30 -8.01
CA SER A 217 -20.53 -15.72 -6.93
C SER A 217 -19.83 -15.83 -5.57
N LEU A 218 -19.88 -14.77 -4.77
CA LEU A 218 -19.33 -14.74 -3.41
C LEU A 218 -19.85 -15.89 -2.54
N ASP A 219 -21.11 -16.27 -2.70
CA ASP A 219 -21.77 -17.36 -1.96
C ASP A 219 -21.17 -18.74 -2.25
N SER A 220 -20.38 -18.88 -3.32
CA SER A 220 -19.65 -20.10 -3.64
C SER A 220 -18.30 -20.20 -2.92
N TYR A 221 -17.84 -19.10 -2.31
CA TYR A 221 -16.63 -19.09 -1.50
C TYR A 221 -16.93 -19.25 -0.02
N THR A 222 -15.93 -19.73 0.72
CA THR A 222 -15.94 -19.75 2.18
C THR A 222 -14.88 -18.79 2.67
N GLU A 223 -15.29 -17.77 3.42
CA GLU A 223 -14.35 -16.86 4.06
C GLU A 223 -13.47 -17.63 5.06
N THR A 224 -12.16 -17.46 4.92
CA THR A 224 -11.15 -17.99 5.85
C THR A 224 -10.40 -16.83 6.48
N VAL A 225 -10.60 -16.61 7.77
CA VAL A 225 -9.84 -15.62 8.56
C VAL A 225 -8.39 -16.08 8.69
N ARG A 226 -7.45 -15.25 8.24
CA ARG A 226 -6.01 -15.51 8.28
C ARG A 226 -5.30 -14.80 9.43
N SER A 227 -5.79 -13.63 9.83
CA SER A 227 -5.26 -12.88 10.98
C SER A 227 -6.31 -11.92 11.50
N THR A 228 -6.38 -11.73 12.82
CA THR A 228 -7.20 -10.70 13.48
C THR A 228 -6.37 -9.56 14.07
N GLU A 229 -5.06 -9.56 13.79
CA GLU A 229 -4.08 -8.65 14.36
C GLU A 229 -3.30 -7.93 13.25
N PHE A 230 -4.00 -7.30 12.31
CA PHE A 230 -3.36 -6.52 11.25
C PHE A 230 -3.39 -5.02 11.58
N TYR A 231 -2.21 -4.42 11.70
CA TYR A 231 -2.03 -2.97 11.71
C TYR A 231 -1.28 -2.58 10.44
N GLY A 232 -1.95 -1.89 9.53
CA GLY A 232 -1.38 -1.49 8.25
C GLY A 232 -0.38 -0.33 8.28
N THR A 233 -0.01 0.10 7.08
CA THR A 233 0.92 1.23 6.87
C THR A 233 0.32 2.54 7.36
N VAL A 234 -1.00 2.75 7.19
CA VAL A 234 -1.69 3.99 7.58
C VAL A 234 -1.69 4.16 9.10
N PHE A 235 -1.90 3.09 9.86
CA PHE A 235 -1.71 3.10 11.31
C PHE A 235 -0.27 3.48 11.68
N SER A 236 0.70 2.90 10.99
CA SER A 236 2.11 3.09 11.30
C SER A 236 2.57 4.54 11.09
N SER A 237 2.09 5.20 10.03
CA SER A 237 2.41 6.59 9.71
C SER A 237 1.63 7.61 10.55
N SER A 238 0.41 7.28 10.97
CA SER A 238 -0.48 8.20 11.71
C SER A 238 -0.03 8.53 13.14
N GLY A 239 0.79 7.66 13.75
CA GLY A 239 1.20 7.79 15.15
C GLY A 239 0.09 7.54 16.17
N VAL A 240 -1.09 7.06 15.75
CA VAL A 240 -2.18 6.72 16.66
C VAL A 240 -1.92 5.40 17.39
N ARG A 241 -2.52 5.22 18.56
CA ARG A 241 -2.39 3.98 19.37
C ARG A 241 -3.74 3.51 19.97
N TRP A 242 -4.85 4.09 19.53
CA TRP A 242 -6.20 3.82 20.07
C TRP A 242 -7.13 3.08 19.10
N VAL A 243 -6.67 2.79 17.88
CA VAL A 243 -7.45 2.07 16.87
C VAL A 243 -7.20 0.58 17.02
N SER A 244 -8.26 -0.23 16.93
CA SER A 244 -8.17 -1.69 16.95
C SER A 244 -7.63 -2.25 15.63
N PRO A 245 -6.92 -3.39 15.65
CA PRO A 245 -6.38 -4.00 14.44
C PRO A 245 -7.51 -4.44 13.50
N ASP A 246 -7.17 -4.64 12.23
CA ASP A 246 -8.03 -5.22 11.21
C ASP A 246 -7.90 -6.74 11.14
N THR A 247 -8.89 -7.35 10.50
CA THR A 247 -8.92 -8.77 10.15
C THR A 247 -8.56 -8.95 8.68
N ILE A 248 -7.60 -9.84 8.38
CA ILE A 248 -7.29 -10.29 7.02
C ILE A 248 -7.99 -11.63 6.80
N SER A 249 -8.72 -11.74 5.69
CA SER A 249 -9.43 -12.96 5.26
C SER A 249 -9.07 -13.32 3.82
N THR A 250 -9.31 -14.56 3.43
CA THR A 250 -9.21 -15.06 2.04
C THR A 250 -10.47 -15.81 1.66
N TYR A 251 -10.80 -15.84 0.37
CA TYR A 251 -12.00 -16.52 -0.15
C TYR A 251 -11.67 -17.66 -1.12
N VAL A 252 -10.70 -17.43 -2.01
CA VAL A 252 -10.38 -18.36 -3.09
C VAL A 252 -9.37 -19.41 -2.61
N PRO A 253 -9.60 -20.72 -2.84
CA PRO A 253 -8.60 -21.75 -2.55
C PRO A 253 -7.40 -21.66 -3.51
N ASP A 254 -6.21 -22.00 -3.04
CA ASP A 254 -4.95 -21.98 -3.82
C ASP A 254 -4.60 -23.34 -4.45
N THR A 255 -5.55 -24.28 -4.48
CA THR A 255 -5.31 -25.66 -4.91
C THR A 255 -4.90 -25.72 -6.39
N GLY A 256 -3.71 -26.26 -6.66
CA GLY A 256 -3.18 -26.42 -8.01
C GLY A 256 -2.66 -25.14 -8.64
N ILE A 257 -2.57 -24.04 -7.88
CA ILE A 257 -2.03 -22.77 -8.33
C ILE A 257 -0.56 -22.67 -7.90
N THR A 258 0.30 -22.24 -8.81
CA THR A 258 1.72 -21.97 -8.54
C THR A 258 2.05 -20.52 -8.84
N VAL A 259 2.97 -19.94 -8.06
CA VAL A 259 3.45 -18.57 -8.28
C VAL A 259 4.96 -18.57 -8.42
N VAL A 260 5.49 -17.85 -9.40
CA VAL A 260 6.93 -17.61 -9.55
C VAL A 260 7.17 -16.10 -9.58
N SER A 261 8.01 -15.62 -8.67
CA SER A 261 8.48 -14.24 -8.65
C SER A 261 9.83 -14.14 -9.34
N HIS A 262 9.91 -13.34 -10.39
CA HIS A 262 11.15 -12.94 -11.04
C HIS A 262 11.59 -11.58 -10.47
N THR A 263 12.71 -11.58 -9.76
CA THR A 263 13.26 -10.43 -9.03
C THR A 263 14.77 -10.32 -9.23
N TYR A 264 15.43 -9.45 -8.48
CA TYR A 264 16.88 -9.30 -8.47
C TYR A 264 17.46 -9.49 -7.07
N ASP A 265 18.61 -10.15 -6.97
CA ASP A 265 19.36 -10.24 -5.71
C ASP A 265 20.01 -8.89 -5.33
N ASN A 266 20.62 -8.83 -4.14
CA ASN A 266 21.34 -7.63 -3.66
C ASN A 266 22.54 -7.22 -4.54
N LYS A 267 22.93 -8.04 -5.52
CA LYS A 267 24.00 -7.75 -6.49
C LYS A 267 23.44 -7.37 -7.87
N GLY A 268 22.11 -7.33 -8.01
CA GLY A 268 21.42 -7.02 -9.26
C GLY A 268 21.33 -8.20 -10.25
N ASN A 269 21.59 -9.43 -9.82
CA ASN A 269 21.40 -10.61 -10.68
C ASN A 269 19.94 -11.04 -10.68
N PRO A 270 19.37 -11.47 -11.83
CA PRO A 270 18.01 -12.00 -11.87
C PRO A 270 17.90 -13.28 -11.03
N VAL A 271 16.80 -13.39 -10.28
CA VAL A 271 16.45 -14.53 -9.43
C VAL A 271 15.00 -14.92 -9.68
N GLU A 272 14.76 -16.22 -9.74
CA GLU A 272 13.42 -16.80 -9.74
C GLU A 272 13.14 -17.41 -8.36
N GLU A 273 12.05 -16.99 -7.75
CA GLU A 273 11.62 -17.43 -6.42
C GLU A 273 10.26 -18.09 -6.53
N PRO A 274 10.16 -19.41 -6.30
CA PRO A 274 8.88 -20.07 -6.12
C PRO A 274 8.14 -19.48 -4.92
N ARG A 275 6.88 -19.13 -5.12
CA ARG A 275 5.97 -18.57 -4.12
C ARG A 275 4.63 -19.32 -4.15
N SER A 276 3.73 -18.90 -3.28
CA SER A 276 2.35 -19.37 -3.22
C SER A 276 1.41 -18.19 -3.41
N LEU A 277 0.15 -18.47 -3.73
CA LEU A 277 -0.90 -17.45 -3.80
C LEU A 277 -1.04 -16.73 -2.45
N TYR A 278 -0.92 -17.49 -1.36
CA TYR A 278 -0.88 -17.00 0.01
C TYR A 278 0.43 -17.45 0.70
N VAL A 279 1.33 -16.50 0.94
CA VAL A 279 2.63 -16.71 1.60
C VAL A 279 2.46 -16.51 3.12
N GLU A 280 2.06 -17.55 3.83
CA GLU A 280 1.64 -17.47 5.25
C GLU A 280 2.72 -16.95 6.22
N SER A 281 4.01 -17.01 5.85
CA SER A 281 5.09 -16.46 6.69
C SER A 281 4.92 -14.96 6.98
N PHE A 282 4.28 -14.22 6.08
CA PHE A 282 3.99 -12.79 6.28
C PHE A 282 2.99 -12.52 7.42
N LEU A 283 2.16 -13.49 7.79
CA LEU A 283 1.21 -13.34 8.91
C LEU A 283 1.92 -13.20 10.27
N ASN A 284 3.20 -13.58 10.36
CA ASN A 284 4.03 -13.51 11.56
C ASN A 284 4.92 -12.26 11.63
N VAL A 285 4.82 -11.35 10.67
CA VAL A 285 5.57 -10.08 10.65
C VAL A 285 4.64 -8.89 10.52
N LYS A 286 5.20 -7.67 10.60
CA LYS A 286 4.43 -6.43 10.52
C LYS A 286 3.65 -6.29 9.21
N ASP A 287 4.29 -6.58 8.08
CA ASP A 287 3.67 -6.47 6.76
C ASP A 287 2.86 -7.72 6.40
N LYS A 288 1.69 -7.88 7.05
CA LYS A 288 0.82 -9.04 6.83
C LYS A 288 0.11 -9.02 5.47
N TYR A 289 -0.04 -7.86 4.84
CA TYR A 289 -0.68 -7.75 3.52
C TYR A 289 0.13 -8.47 2.44
N SER A 290 1.46 -8.45 2.55
CA SER A 290 2.36 -9.21 1.67
C SER A 290 2.16 -10.74 1.73
N MET A 291 1.27 -11.26 2.58
CA MET A 291 0.75 -12.64 2.46
C MET A 291 0.19 -12.88 1.05
N PHE A 292 -0.49 -11.90 0.44
CA PHE A 292 -0.91 -12.03 -0.94
C PHE A 292 0.31 -11.96 -1.87
N LEU A 293 0.58 -13.03 -2.61
CA LEU A 293 1.64 -13.14 -3.63
C LEU A 293 3.10 -12.91 -3.17
N GLY A 294 3.33 -12.65 -1.88
CA GLY A 294 4.66 -12.45 -1.32
C GLY A 294 5.22 -11.02 -1.46
N GLY A 295 4.35 -10.02 -1.65
CA GLY A 295 4.74 -8.61 -1.69
C GLY A 295 5.49 -8.19 -2.96
N ASN A 296 6.50 -7.33 -2.81
CA ASN A 296 7.19 -6.70 -3.93
C ASN A 296 7.91 -7.71 -4.83
N GLN A 297 7.69 -7.58 -6.14
CA GLN A 297 8.30 -8.39 -7.20
C GLN A 297 8.29 -7.58 -8.50
N SER A 298 9.31 -7.78 -9.35
CA SER A 298 9.40 -7.11 -10.65
C SER A 298 8.41 -7.70 -11.64
N LEU A 299 8.40 -9.03 -11.72
CA LEU A 299 7.42 -9.80 -12.48
C LEU A 299 6.95 -10.98 -11.61
N GLY A 300 5.64 -11.12 -11.41
CA GLY A 300 5.03 -12.32 -10.83
C GLY A 300 4.29 -13.10 -11.90
N VAL A 301 4.44 -14.42 -11.94
CA VAL A 301 3.67 -15.30 -12.84
C VAL A 301 2.87 -16.28 -12.00
N VAL A 302 1.55 -16.19 -12.11
CA VAL A 302 0.60 -17.10 -11.47
C VAL A 302 0.10 -18.08 -12.52
N THR A 303 0.34 -19.37 -12.32
CA THR A 303 -0.14 -20.44 -13.21
C THR A 303 -1.28 -21.19 -12.53
N THR A 304 -2.37 -21.42 -13.26
CA THR A 304 -3.59 -22.05 -12.74
C THR A 304 -3.80 -23.43 -13.39
N PRO A 305 -4.66 -24.31 -12.84
CA PRO A 305 -5.00 -25.57 -13.48
C PRO A 305 -5.91 -25.41 -14.72
N ASN A 306 -6.38 -24.19 -15.02
CA ASN A 306 -7.32 -23.91 -16.11
C ASN A 306 -6.57 -23.64 -17.43
N THR A 307 -5.84 -24.65 -17.93
CA THR A 307 -4.87 -24.48 -19.04
C THR A 307 -5.48 -24.08 -20.39
N ASP A 308 -6.80 -24.18 -20.54
CA ASP A 308 -7.56 -23.79 -21.74
C ASP A 308 -8.02 -22.33 -21.75
N LYS A 309 -7.78 -21.59 -20.66
CA LYS A 309 -8.17 -20.19 -20.48
C LYS A 309 -7.12 -19.21 -21.03
N PRO A 310 -7.50 -17.95 -21.31
CA PRO A 310 -6.54 -16.94 -21.80
C PRO A 310 -5.45 -16.61 -20.76
N LYS A 311 -4.35 -16.01 -21.22
CA LYS A 311 -3.30 -15.42 -20.40
C LYS A 311 -3.52 -13.92 -20.24
N LEU A 312 -3.47 -13.45 -18.99
CA LEU A 312 -3.65 -12.04 -18.64
C LEU A 312 -2.31 -11.43 -18.21
N LEU A 313 -1.95 -10.29 -18.79
CA LEU A 313 -0.94 -9.41 -18.24
C LEU A 313 -1.60 -8.29 -17.43
N ILE A 314 -1.16 -8.05 -16.20
CA ILE A 314 -1.58 -6.91 -15.38
C ILE A 314 -0.39 -6.01 -15.11
N ILE A 315 -0.51 -4.75 -15.52
CA ILE A 315 0.44 -3.67 -15.19
C ILE A 315 -0.15 -2.95 -13.99
N ARG A 316 0.53 -3.06 -12.84
CA ARG A 316 -0.14 -3.06 -11.55
C ARG A 316 0.53 -2.23 -10.46
N ASP A 317 -0.22 -1.97 -9.38
CA ASP A 317 0.31 -1.68 -8.04
C ASP A 317 -0.10 -2.76 -7.01
N SER A 318 0.16 -2.55 -5.71
CA SER A 318 -0.11 -3.55 -4.67
C SER A 318 -1.59 -3.84 -4.39
N TYR A 319 -2.53 -3.04 -4.89
CA TYR A 319 -3.97 -3.35 -4.75
C TYR A 319 -4.34 -4.65 -5.46
N THR A 320 -3.64 -4.99 -6.55
CA THR A 320 -3.99 -6.19 -7.31
C THR A 320 -3.63 -7.48 -6.56
N ASP A 321 -2.79 -7.43 -5.53
CA ASP A 321 -2.30 -8.64 -4.87
C ASP A 321 -3.43 -9.46 -4.26
N SER A 322 -4.42 -8.80 -3.63
CA SER A 322 -5.62 -9.43 -3.07
C SER A 322 -6.75 -9.64 -4.09
N LEU A 323 -6.64 -9.06 -5.29
CA LEU A 323 -7.55 -9.24 -6.43
C LEU A 323 -7.23 -10.51 -7.22
N VAL A 324 -5.94 -10.77 -7.45
CA VAL A 324 -5.44 -11.88 -8.28
C VAL A 324 -6.06 -13.23 -7.93
N PRO A 325 -6.25 -13.63 -6.66
CA PRO A 325 -6.96 -14.87 -6.33
C PRO A 325 -8.30 -15.02 -7.05
N PHE A 326 -9.12 -13.97 -7.14
CA PHE A 326 -10.44 -14.02 -7.79
C PHE A 326 -10.37 -14.12 -9.32
N LEU A 327 -9.23 -13.76 -9.92
CA LEU A 327 -9.00 -13.90 -11.36
C LEU A 327 -8.58 -15.32 -11.75
N THR A 328 -8.01 -16.11 -10.83
CA THR A 328 -7.48 -17.45 -11.11
C THR A 328 -8.47 -18.47 -11.74
N PRO A 329 -9.79 -18.41 -11.53
CA PRO A 329 -10.73 -19.28 -12.25
C PRO A 329 -10.87 -18.97 -13.75
N HIS A 330 -10.41 -17.80 -14.20
CA HIS A 330 -10.73 -17.24 -15.53
C HIS A 330 -9.54 -17.19 -16.48
N PHE A 331 -8.32 -17.41 -15.97
CA PHE A 331 -7.07 -17.29 -16.71
C PHE A 331 -6.17 -18.49 -16.48
N SER A 332 -5.44 -18.92 -17.51
CA SER A 332 -4.44 -20.00 -17.40
C SER A 332 -3.16 -19.50 -16.74
N GLU A 333 -2.73 -18.30 -17.13
CA GLU A 333 -1.62 -17.58 -16.53
C GLU A 333 -2.01 -16.11 -16.25
N ILE A 334 -1.56 -15.58 -15.13
CA ILE A 334 -1.67 -14.16 -14.78
C ILE A 334 -0.26 -13.63 -14.51
N HIS A 335 0.18 -12.71 -15.36
CA HIS A 335 1.50 -12.10 -15.32
C HIS A 335 1.36 -10.70 -14.71
N LEU A 336 2.18 -10.38 -13.71
CA LEU A 336 2.06 -9.18 -12.89
C LEU A 336 3.33 -8.36 -13.04
N ILE A 337 3.26 -7.29 -13.82
CA ILE A 337 4.39 -6.37 -14.03
C ILE A 337 4.23 -5.16 -13.11
N ASP A 338 5.23 -4.95 -12.25
CA ASP A 338 5.32 -3.77 -11.39
C ASP A 338 6.38 -2.81 -11.93
N LEU A 339 5.92 -1.68 -12.46
CA LEU A 339 6.81 -0.72 -13.11
C LEU A 339 7.79 -0.06 -12.14
N ARG A 340 7.63 -0.17 -10.83
CA ARG A 340 8.65 0.29 -9.87
C ARG A 340 9.97 -0.46 -10.06
N TYR A 341 9.91 -1.72 -10.48
CA TYR A 341 11.06 -2.62 -10.59
C TYR A 341 11.28 -3.14 -12.03
N TYR A 342 10.22 -3.29 -12.83
CA TYR A 342 10.31 -3.80 -14.19
C TYR A 342 10.67 -2.70 -15.19
N LYS A 343 11.77 -2.89 -15.94
CA LYS A 343 12.33 -1.89 -16.87
C LYS A 343 12.60 -2.44 -18.28
N LEU A 344 12.13 -3.65 -18.57
CA LEU A 344 12.25 -4.30 -19.88
C LEU A 344 11.07 -3.92 -20.78
N SER A 345 11.14 -4.25 -22.08
CA SER A 345 10.05 -3.95 -23.02
C SER A 345 8.84 -4.83 -22.73
N ILE A 346 7.69 -4.19 -22.51
CA ILE A 346 6.43 -4.91 -22.25
C ILE A 346 5.87 -5.49 -23.55
N GLN A 347 6.07 -4.81 -24.68
CA GLN A 347 5.66 -5.31 -25.99
C GLN A 347 6.38 -6.62 -26.34
N GLU A 348 7.71 -6.67 -26.17
CA GLU A 348 8.48 -7.91 -26.36
C GLU A 348 8.03 -9.00 -25.39
N TYR A 349 7.75 -8.65 -24.14
CA TYR A 349 7.24 -9.60 -23.14
C TYR A 349 5.89 -10.22 -23.55
N ILE A 350 4.95 -9.40 -24.03
CA ILE A 350 3.64 -9.85 -24.53
C ILE A 350 3.81 -10.88 -25.64
N GLN A 351 4.67 -10.59 -26.62
CA GLN A 351 4.93 -11.47 -27.76
C GLN A 351 5.61 -12.78 -27.35
N GLN A 352 6.62 -12.70 -26.46
CA GLN A 352 7.39 -13.86 -26.03
C GLN A 352 6.58 -14.85 -25.17
N ASN A 353 5.60 -14.35 -24.41
CA ASN A 353 4.82 -15.16 -23.48
C ASN A 353 3.41 -15.50 -24.00
N GLU A 354 3.10 -15.06 -25.22
CA GLU A 354 1.81 -15.27 -25.89
C GLU A 354 0.64 -14.76 -25.03
N ILE A 355 0.78 -13.53 -24.52
CA ILE A 355 -0.26 -12.89 -23.70
C ILE A 355 -1.48 -12.58 -24.58
N ASP A 356 -2.68 -12.96 -24.12
CA ASP A 356 -3.93 -12.77 -24.88
C ASP A 356 -4.56 -11.40 -24.66
N GLN A 357 -4.43 -10.84 -23.45
CA GLN A 357 -4.99 -9.53 -23.09
C GLN A 357 -4.23 -8.87 -21.95
N ALA A 358 -4.27 -7.54 -21.89
CA ALA A 358 -3.63 -6.74 -20.85
C ALA A 358 -4.64 -5.93 -20.03
N LEU A 359 -4.30 -5.72 -18.76
CA LEU A 359 -5.01 -4.88 -17.81
C LEU A 359 -4.04 -3.86 -17.20
N VAL A 360 -4.30 -2.58 -17.39
CA VAL A 360 -3.61 -1.51 -16.65
C VAL A 360 -4.50 -1.15 -15.46
N LEU A 361 -4.04 -1.44 -14.25
CA LEU A 361 -4.84 -1.29 -13.04
C LEU A 361 -4.00 -0.76 -11.87
N TYR A 362 -4.32 0.46 -11.45
CA TYR A 362 -3.66 1.16 -10.36
C TYR A 362 -4.69 1.76 -9.41
N SER A 363 -4.38 1.86 -8.13
CA SER A 363 -5.10 2.78 -7.25
C SER A 363 -4.91 4.24 -7.69
N VAL A 364 -5.94 5.07 -7.53
CA VAL A 364 -5.88 6.48 -7.95
C VAL A 364 -4.68 7.21 -7.34
N PRO A 365 -4.38 7.13 -6.03
CA PRO A 365 -3.22 7.81 -5.44
C PRO A 365 -1.88 7.37 -6.03
N ASN A 366 -1.70 6.07 -6.31
CA ASN A 366 -0.46 5.59 -6.93
C ASN A 366 -0.39 6.05 -8.38
N PHE A 367 -1.48 5.96 -9.15
CA PHE A 367 -1.49 6.38 -10.54
C PHE A 367 -1.10 7.85 -10.72
N VAL A 368 -1.65 8.76 -9.90
CA VAL A 368 -1.39 10.20 -10.06
C VAL A 368 -0.02 10.66 -9.55
N THR A 369 0.68 9.82 -8.80
CA THR A 369 2.02 10.12 -8.25
C THR A 369 3.15 9.29 -8.87
N ASP A 370 2.84 8.18 -9.55
CA ASP A 370 3.85 7.26 -10.08
C ASP A 370 4.73 7.94 -11.13
N SER A 371 6.03 7.81 -10.95
CA SER A 371 7.05 8.30 -11.87
C SER A 371 7.64 7.21 -12.75
N ASN A 372 7.14 5.98 -12.62
CA ASN A 372 7.56 4.83 -13.38
C ASN A 372 6.62 4.48 -14.54
N LEU A 373 5.47 5.14 -14.67
CA LEU A 373 4.56 4.88 -15.80
C LEU A 373 5.21 5.16 -17.17
N LEU A 374 6.28 5.95 -17.24
CA LEU A 374 7.08 6.11 -18.46
C LEU A 374 7.64 4.79 -19.01
N TRP A 375 7.77 3.76 -18.17
CA TRP A 375 8.27 2.44 -18.56
C TRP A 375 7.20 1.58 -19.23
N ILE A 376 5.91 1.93 -19.13
CA ILE A 376 4.82 1.21 -19.80
C ILE A 376 4.88 1.37 -21.33
N ALA A 377 5.42 2.49 -21.80
CA ALA A 377 5.48 2.86 -23.21
C ALA A 377 6.75 2.36 -23.92
N ARG A 378 7.54 1.50 -23.26
CA ARG A 378 8.73 0.85 -23.81
C ARG A 378 8.46 -0.63 -24.05
#